data_AF-A0A4Y6UXB4-F1
#
_entry.id   AF-A0A4Y6UXB4-F1
#
_cell.length_a   1.000
_cell.length_b   1.000
_cell.length_c   1.000
_cell.angle_alpha   90.00
_cell.angle_beta   90.00
_cell.angle_gamma   90.00
#
_symmetry.space_group_name_H-M   'P 1'
#
loop_
_entity.id
_entity.type
_entity.pdbx_description
1 polymer ?
#
loop_
_entity_poly.entity_id
_entity_poly.type
_entity_poly.pdbx_seq_one_letter_code
_entity_poly.pdbx_strand_id
1 'polypeptide(L)'
;MAKSAARKIRDKRIREGKLDTTTMRSPFALADLRTRKTKTKREAIGRLKHKDPYQNPNFTGGDEGSFLFYAAYSKRNEKGVDEKIPAC
;
A
#
# COMPACT_ATOMS: atom_id res chain seq x y z
N MET A 1 21.03 -22.20 27.32
CA MET A 1 20.52 -20.83 27.59
C MET A 1 20.32 -20.64 29.09
N ALA A 2 20.91 -19.60 29.66
CA ALA A 2 20.65 -19.24 31.05
C ALA A 2 19.21 -18.70 31.18
N LYS A 3 18.45 -19.23 32.15
CA LYS A 3 17.16 -18.62 32.55
C LYS A 3 17.42 -17.25 33.19
N SER A 4 16.54 -16.28 32.94
CA SER A 4 16.58 -15.00 33.65
C SER A 4 16.40 -15.20 35.16
N ALA A 5 16.99 -14.32 35.98
CA ALA A 5 16.85 -14.35 37.43
C ALA A 5 15.37 -14.38 37.86
N ALA A 6 14.54 -13.56 37.22
CA ALA A 6 13.09 -13.52 37.48
C ALA A 6 12.38 -14.87 37.21
N ARG A 7 12.81 -15.62 36.19
CA ARG A 7 12.25 -16.96 35.92
C ARG A 7 12.70 -17.97 36.98
N LYS A 8 13.97 -17.92 37.41
CA LYS A 8 14.48 -18.78 38.49
C LYS A 8 13.70 -18.59 39.81
N ILE A 9 13.37 -17.35 40.15
CA ILE A 9 12.58 -17.03 41.37
C ILE A 9 11.16 -17.57 41.28
N ARG A 10 10.50 -17.47 40.11
CA ARG A 10 9.16 -18.05 39.89
C ARG A 10 9.19 -19.57 40.00
N ASP A 11 10.13 -20.22 39.32
CA ASP A 11 10.31 -21.68 39.37
C ASP A 11 10.58 -22.16 40.82
N LYS A 12 11.29 -21.37 41.64
CA LYS A 12 11.45 -21.63 43.08
C LYS A 12 10.12 -21.54 43.83
N ARG A 13 9.35 -20.46 43.63
CA ARG A 13 8.04 -20.27 44.30
C ARG A 13 7.04 -21.37 43.96
N ILE A 14 6.97 -21.80 42.70
CA ILE A 14 6.09 -22.90 42.27
C ILE A 14 6.48 -24.21 42.97
N ARG A 15 7.78 -24.50 43.07
CA ARG A 15 8.28 -25.68 43.81
C ARG A 15 7.94 -25.64 45.31
N GLU A 16 7.86 -24.46 45.89
CA GLU A 16 7.45 -24.25 47.29
C GLU A 16 5.92 -24.26 47.47
N GLY A 17 5.14 -24.53 46.41
CA GLY A 17 3.67 -24.55 46.47
C GLY A 17 3.02 -23.15 46.47
N LYS A 18 3.77 -22.09 46.19
CA LYS A 18 3.23 -20.73 46.08
C LYS A 18 2.56 -20.52 44.72
N LEU A 19 1.64 -19.56 44.68
CA LEU A 19 0.89 -19.19 43.47
C LEU A 19 1.82 -18.87 42.30
N ASP A 20 1.49 -19.40 41.12
CA ASP A 20 2.13 -18.98 39.88
C ASP A 20 1.61 -17.62 39.44
N THR A 21 2.51 -16.64 39.46
CA THR A 21 2.25 -15.28 38.98
C THR A 21 1.93 -15.19 37.49
N THR A 22 2.26 -16.22 36.69
CA THR A 22 1.91 -16.21 35.26
C THR A 22 0.42 -16.41 35.02
N THR A 23 -0.25 -17.19 35.86
CA THR A 23 -1.71 -17.43 35.79
C THR A 23 -2.50 -16.16 36.07
N MET A 24 -1.98 -15.27 36.92
CA MET A 24 -2.60 -13.99 37.28
C MET A 24 -2.25 -12.84 36.32
N ARG A 25 -1.44 -13.11 35.30
CA ARG A 25 -0.96 -12.06 34.41
C ARG A 25 -2.07 -11.64 33.45
N SER A 26 -2.28 -10.33 33.28
CA SER A 26 -3.30 -9.82 32.37
C SER A 26 -3.02 -10.24 30.92
N PRO A 27 -4.07 -10.40 30.09
CA PRO A 27 -3.91 -10.75 28.67
C PRO A 27 -3.09 -9.70 27.90
N PHE A 28 -3.08 -8.45 28.37
CA PHE A 28 -2.28 -7.36 27.78
C PHE A 28 -0.77 -7.57 27.88
N ALA A 29 -0.29 -8.39 28.81
CA ALA A 29 1.13 -8.69 28.93
C ALA A 29 1.65 -9.63 27.83
N LEU A 30 0.74 -10.34 27.15
CA LEU A 30 1.04 -11.19 25.99
C LEU A 30 0.79 -10.47 24.66
N ALA A 31 -0.09 -9.47 24.66
CA ALA A 31 -0.40 -8.69 23.48
C ALA A 31 0.73 -7.70 23.15
N ASP A 32 1.12 -7.62 21.87
CA ASP A 32 1.90 -6.50 21.37
C ASP A 32 0.98 -5.29 21.20
N LEU A 33 0.99 -4.37 22.17
CA LEU A 33 0.18 -3.16 22.16
C LEU A 33 0.70 -2.09 21.18
N ARG A 34 1.81 -2.33 20.49
CA ARG A 34 2.42 -1.38 19.52
C ARG A 34 1.84 -1.54 18.11
N THR A 35 0.52 -1.67 18.00
CA THR A 35 -0.17 -1.96 16.73
C THR A 35 -0.20 -0.78 15.76
N ARG A 36 -0.13 0.46 16.27
CA ARG A 36 -0.10 1.66 15.43
C ARG A 36 1.30 1.84 14.84
N LYS A 37 1.47 1.41 13.59
CA LYS A 37 2.66 1.67 12.78
C LYS A 37 2.28 2.52 11.57
N THR A 38 3.15 3.47 11.23
CA THR A 38 3.04 4.20 9.96
C THR A 38 3.47 3.28 8.81
N LYS A 39 3.03 3.61 7.60
CA LYS A 39 3.31 2.81 6.41
C LYS A 39 4.78 2.90 6.04
N THR A 40 5.37 1.79 5.61
CA THR A 40 6.70 1.81 5.00
C THR A 40 6.65 2.42 3.59
N LYS A 41 7.79 2.88 3.05
CA LYS A 41 7.87 3.42 1.68
C LYS A 41 7.32 2.43 0.65
N ARG A 42 7.59 1.13 0.82
CA ARG A 42 7.10 0.06 -0.05
C ARG A 42 5.57 -0.05 -0.02
N GLU A 43 4.99 -0.04 1.18
CA GLU A 43 3.53 -0.06 1.38
C GLU A 43 2.84 1.20 0.85
N ALA A 44 3.51 2.35 0.92
CA ALA A 44 2.99 3.59 0.35
C ALA A 44 2.96 3.55 -1.18
N ILE A 45 4.02 3.06 -1.83
CA ILE A 45 4.13 2.94 -3.30
C ILE A 45 3.11 1.93 -3.83
N GLY A 46 2.93 0.78 -3.16
CA GLY A 46 1.96 -0.23 -3.58
C GLY A 46 0.50 0.14 -3.32
N ARG A 47 0.22 1.29 -2.69
CA ARG A 47 -1.15 1.71 -2.37
C ARG A 47 -1.73 2.58 -3.49
N LEU A 48 -2.66 2.02 -4.25
CA LEU A 48 -3.60 2.80 -5.06
C LEU A 48 -4.65 3.43 -4.14
N LYS A 49 -4.40 4.64 -3.62
CA LYS A 49 -5.34 5.35 -2.73
C LYS A 49 -6.54 5.91 -3.51
N HIS A 50 -6.30 6.40 -4.73
CA HIS A 50 -7.33 6.89 -5.63
C HIS A 50 -7.28 6.02 -6.89
N LYS A 51 -8.45 5.60 -7.37
CA LYS A 51 -8.57 4.83 -8.61
C LYS A 51 -8.53 5.83 -9.77
N ASP A 52 -7.33 6.18 -10.22
CA ASP A 52 -7.22 6.78 -11.54
C ASP A 52 -7.54 5.66 -12.56
N PRO A 53 -8.44 5.89 -13.54
CA PRO A 53 -8.82 4.86 -14.51
C PRO A 53 -7.62 4.21 -15.20
N TYR A 54 -6.57 5.01 -15.44
CA TYR A 54 -5.34 4.62 -16.13
C TYR A 54 -4.37 3.74 -15.32
N GLN A 55 -4.50 3.65 -13.99
CA GLN A 55 -3.58 2.90 -13.12
C GLN A 55 -4.17 1.57 -12.62
N ASN A 56 -5.38 1.20 -13.07
CA ASN A 56 -6.01 -0.05 -12.72
C ASN A 56 -5.43 -1.20 -13.60
N PRO A 57 -4.78 -2.23 -13.02
CA PRO A 57 -4.27 -3.37 -13.79
C PRO A 57 -5.40 -4.22 -14.40
N ASN A 58 -6.65 -4.03 -13.96
CA ASN A 58 -7.86 -4.60 -14.55
C ASN A 58 -8.61 -3.59 -15.44
N PHE A 59 -7.94 -2.53 -15.92
CA PHE A 59 -8.54 -1.60 -16.89
C PHE A 59 -8.60 -2.27 -18.27
N THR A 60 -9.63 -3.07 -18.49
CA THR A 60 -10.05 -3.52 -19.83
C THR A 60 -10.71 -2.37 -20.57
N GLY A 61 -9.92 -1.34 -20.91
CA GLY A 61 -10.18 -0.36 -21.98
C GLY A 61 -11.61 0.13 -22.20
N GLY A 62 -12.41 0.23 -21.14
CA GLY A 62 -13.85 0.40 -21.22
C GLY A 62 -14.25 1.80 -20.77
N ASP A 63 -14.56 2.61 -21.78
CA ASP A 63 -15.13 3.95 -21.77
C ASP A 63 -14.29 5.10 -21.17
N GLU A 64 -14.07 6.11 -21.99
CA GLU A 64 -13.55 7.46 -21.68
C GLU A 64 -12.03 7.70 -21.67
N GLY A 65 -11.25 6.91 -22.40
CA GLY A 65 -9.93 7.35 -22.89
C GLY A 65 -10.08 8.21 -24.15
N SER A 66 -10.04 9.54 -24.05
CA SER A 66 -10.30 10.48 -25.14
C SER A 66 -9.23 10.49 -26.26
N PHE A 67 -9.23 9.45 -27.10
CA PHE A 67 -8.48 9.40 -28.37
C PHE A 67 -8.91 10.48 -29.39
N LEU A 68 -10.01 11.21 -29.12
CA LEU A 68 -10.52 12.27 -29.99
C LEU A 68 -9.58 13.48 -30.09
N PHE A 69 -8.71 13.72 -29.10
CA PHE A 69 -7.83 14.90 -29.13
C PHE A 69 -6.73 14.79 -30.19
N TYR A 70 -6.22 13.58 -30.45
CA TYR A 70 -5.18 13.37 -31.47
C TYR A 70 -5.75 13.40 -32.90
N ALA A 71 -6.91 12.76 -33.12
CA ALA A 71 -7.57 12.74 -34.43
C ALA A 71 -8.07 14.12 -34.88
N ALA A 72 -8.56 14.95 -33.95
CA ALA A 72 -8.99 16.33 -34.26
C ALA A 72 -7.81 17.29 -34.51
N TYR A 73 -6.61 16.96 -34.01
CA TYR A 73 -5.39 17.72 -34.29
C TYR A 73 -4.81 17.36 -35.67
N SER A 74 -4.82 16.08 -36.08
CA SER A 74 -4.32 15.69 -37.41
C SER A 74 -5.19 16.24 -38.54
N LYS A 75 -6.53 16.17 -38.40
CA LYS A 75 -7.50 16.63 -39.42
C LYS A 75 -7.49 18.14 -39.68
N ARG A 76 -6.98 18.96 -38.74
CA ARG A 76 -6.85 20.41 -38.94
C ARG A 76 -5.58 20.80 -39.69
N ASN A 77 -4.53 19.98 -39.63
CA ASN A 77 -3.26 20.26 -40.29
C ASN A 77 -3.25 19.85 -41.78
N GLU A 78 -4.23 19.08 -42.25
CA GLU A 78 -4.32 18.65 -43.65
C GLU A 78 -4.98 19.69 -44.59
N LYS A 79 -5.67 20.72 -44.07
CA LYS A 79 -6.46 21.68 -44.88
C LYS A 79 -5.78 23.04 -45.09
N GLY A 80 -4.46 23.08 -45.21
CA GLY A 80 -3.70 24.33 -45.16
C GLY A 80 -2.58 24.52 -46.21
N VAL A 81 -2.59 23.81 -47.34
CA VAL A 81 -1.59 24.01 -48.41
C VAL A 81 -2.24 23.95 -49.80
N ASP A 82 -3.01 24.98 -50.15
CA ASP A 82 -3.36 25.28 -51.55
C ASP A 82 -2.84 26.69 -51.89
N GLU A 83 -1.52 26.84 -51.96
CA GLU A 83 -0.90 28.01 -52.58
C GLU A 83 -0.96 27.88 -54.10
N LYS A 84 -1.69 28.81 -54.71
CA LYS A 84 -1.79 29.06 -56.15
C LYS A 84 -0.40 29.16 -56.77
N ILE A 85 -0.13 28.33 -57.79
CA ILE A 85 0.95 28.56 -58.75
C ILE A 85 0.29 28.89 -60.11
N PRO A 86 0.43 30.12 -60.65
CA PRO A 86 -0.05 30.44 -61.98
C PRO A 86 0.79 29.70 -63.04
N ALA A 87 0.11 29.19 -64.08
CA ALA A 87 0.70 28.57 -65.25
C ALA A 87 1.53 29.58 -66.07
N CYS A 88 2.51 29.03 -66.81
CA CYS A 88 3.46 29.70 -67.71
C CYS A 88 2.87 30.81 -68.58
#